data_AF-A0AAW0ZY55-F1
#
_entry.id   AF-A0AAW0ZY55-F1
#
_cell.length_a   1.000
_cell.length_b   1.000
_cell.length_c   1.000
_cell.angle_alpha   90.00
_cell.angle_beta   90.00
_cell.angle_gamma   90.00
#
_symmetry.space_group_name_H-M   'P 1'
#
loop_
_entity.id
_entity.type
_entity.pdbx_description
1 polymer ?
#
loop_
_entity_poly.entity_id
_entity_poly.type
_entity_poly.pdbx_seq_one_letter_code
_entity_poly.pdbx_strand_id
1 'polypeptide(L)'
;MENIEKIIDLLYKRKAIRNEQFVSEEKKQITEYNNLMCILQTIKDERNNCKDNIIKNLQCLTKHKHSVNQLVHNSENIPRLPISQDYHRQATMFLSESIDFINKLPNIYTNFDDATKENNINSANLLHNITSCTNSVESKLCNIKSLIANVNTLQKNADILQEYCLVNSDENVEI
;
A
#
# COMPACT_ATOMS: atom_id res chain seq x y z
N MET A 1 42.74 -22.84 31.27
CA MET A 1 41.84 -21.66 31.38
C MET A 1 41.87 -20.79 30.13
N GLU A 2 43.04 -20.51 29.55
CA GLU A 2 43.25 -19.66 28.37
C GLU A 2 42.40 -19.97 27.11
N ASN A 3 41.99 -21.23 26.93
CA ASN A 3 41.16 -21.65 25.78
C ASN A 3 39.67 -21.30 25.98
N ILE A 4 39.20 -21.25 27.24
CA ILE A 4 37.80 -20.93 27.56
C ILE A 4 37.56 -19.42 27.41
N GLU A 5 38.52 -18.58 27.83
CA GLU A 5 38.44 -17.13 27.64
C GLU A 5 38.42 -16.73 26.17
N LYS A 6 39.23 -17.39 25.32
CA LYS A 6 39.18 -17.16 23.85
C LYS A 6 37.81 -17.51 23.25
N ILE A 7 37.18 -18.59 23.73
CA ILE A 7 35.83 -18.97 23.27
C ILE A 7 34.80 -17.94 23.72
N ILE A 8 34.89 -17.46 24.97
CA ILE A 8 34.01 -16.41 25.50
C ILE A 8 34.15 -15.12 24.67
N ASP A 9 35.37 -14.70 24.36
CA ASP A 9 35.63 -13.49 23.58
C ASP A 9 35.09 -13.60 22.14
N LEU A 10 35.22 -14.77 21.51
CA LEU A 10 34.63 -15.06 20.20
C LEU A 10 33.09 -15.03 20.23
N LEU A 11 32.47 -15.52 21.30
CA LEU A 11 31.01 -15.47 21.47
C LEU A 11 30.52 -14.03 21.63
N TYR A 12 31.23 -13.18 22.37
CA TYR A 12 30.90 -11.76 22.49
C TYR A 12 31.03 -11.04 21.15
N LYS A 13 32.12 -11.26 20.41
CA LYS A 13 32.30 -10.69 19.07
C LYS A 13 31.20 -11.13 18.11
N ARG A 14 30.83 -12.41 18.12
CA ARG A 14 29.73 -12.93 17.30
C ARG A 14 28.39 -12.29 17.66
N LYS A 15 28.12 -12.07 18.95
CA LYS A 15 26.91 -11.39 19.42
C LYS A 15 26.87 -9.93 18.95
N ALA A 16 27.99 -9.22 19.04
CA ALA A 16 28.11 -7.84 18.57
C ALA A 16 27.82 -7.73 17.06
N ILE A 17 28.47 -8.55 16.24
CA ILE A 17 28.26 -8.58 14.78
C ILE A 17 26.80 -8.86 14.44
N ARG A 18 26.17 -9.83 15.12
CA ARG A 18 24.77 -10.17 14.87
C ARG A 18 23.82 -9.01 15.22
N ASN A 19 24.08 -8.32 16.34
CA ASN A 19 23.29 -7.16 16.74
C ASN A 19 23.44 -6.00 15.75
N GLU A 20 24.66 -5.72 15.28
CA GLU A 20 24.89 -4.69 14.27
C GLU A 20 24.16 -5.02 12.96
N GLN A 21 24.25 -6.27 12.50
CA GLN A 21 23.52 -6.72 11.31
C GLN A 21 22.01 -6.55 11.48
N PHE A 22 21.46 -6.95 12.63
CA PHE A 22 20.03 -6.81 12.91
C PHE A 22 19.58 -5.35 12.86
N VAL A 23 20.31 -4.45 13.53
CA VAL A 23 20.00 -3.01 13.53
C VAL A 23 20.10 -2.43 12.12
N SER A 24 21.08 -2.87 11.32
CA SER A 24 21.24 -2.40 9.94
C SER A 24 20.09 -2.84 9.02
N GLU A 25 19.64 -4.09 9.15
CA GLU A 25 18.50 -4.66 8.43
C GLU A 25 17.20 -3.97 8.83
N GLU A 26 16.97 -3.77 10.13
CA GLU A 26 15.80 -3.05 10.64
C GLU A 26 15.75 -1.62 10.09
N LYS A 27 16.87 -0.90 10.10
CA LYS A 27 16.97 0.44 9.54
C LYS A 27 16.67 0.47 8.04
N LYS A 28 17.15 -0.54 7.29
CA LYS A 28 16.87 -0.67 5.86
C LYS A 28 15.38 -0.89 5.61
N GLN A 29 14.75 -1.81 6.35
CA GLN A 29 13.31 -2.09 6.23
C GLN A 29 12.47 -0.86 6.57
N ILE A 30 12.80 -0.14 7.64
CA ILE A 30 12.10 1.11 7.99
C ILE A 30 12.23 2.15 6.87
N THR A 31 13.41 2.26 6.26
CA THR A 31 13.65 3.21 5.16
C THR A 31 12.85 2.84 3.92
N GLU A 32 12.84 1.56 3.54
CA GLU A 32 12.04 1.06 2.41
C GLU A 32 10.54 1.27 2.65
N TYR A 33 10.06 0.96 3.85
CA TYR A 33 8.68 1.18 4.24
C TYR A 33 8.28 2.65 4.14
N ASN A 34 9.11 3.56 4.67
CA ASN A 34 8.85 5.00 4.61
C ASN A 34 8.82 5.50 3.17
N ASN A 35 9.75 5.06 2.32
CA ASN A 35 9.75 5.40 0.89
C ASN A 35 8.47 4.92 0.20
N LEU A 36 8.05 3.69 0.46
CA LEU A 36 6.82 3.14 -0.12
C LEU A 36 5.60 3.95 0.33
N MET A 37 5.54 4.32 1.61
CA MET A 37 4.45 5.13 2.15
C MET A 37 4.39 6.52 1.52
N CYS A 38 5.55 7.15 1.28
CA CYS A 38 5.64 8.42 0.55
C CYS A 38 5.12 8.29 -0.89
N ILE A 39 5.53 7.24 -1.61
CA ILE A 39 5.06 7.00 -2.99
C ILE A 39 3.54 6.80 -3.03
N LEU A 40 3.01 5.99 -2.12
CA LEU A 40 1.57 5.76 -2.02
C LEU A 40 0.79 7.06 -1.73
N GLN A 41 1.35 7.92 -0.89
CA GLN A 41 0.74 9.21 -0.59
C GLN A 41 0.74 10.12 -1.82
N THR A 42 1.85 10.22 -2.54
CA THR A 42 1.93 11.00 -3.79
C THR A 42 0.91 10.52 -4.83
N ILE A 43 0.82 9.21 -5.07
CA ILE A 43 -0.15 8.63 -6.01
C ILE A 43 -1.59 8.96 -5.60
N LYS A 44 -1.90 8.90 -4.30
CA LYS A 44 -3.21 9.25 -3.77
C LYS A 44 -3.54 10.73 -4.02
N ASP A 45 -2.57 11.62 -3.84
CA ASP A 45 -2.75 13.05 -4.05
C ASP A 45 -2.93 13.40 -5.53
N GLU A 46 -2.14 12.78 -6.43
CA GLU A 46 -2.31 12.90 -7.88
C GLU A 46 -3.68 12.42 -8.35
N ARG A 47 -4.14 11.28 -7.83
CA ARG A 47 -5.48 10.74 -8.11
C ARG A 47 -6.57 11.73 -7.70
N ASN A 48 -6.45 12.32 -6.51
CA ASN A 48 -7.43 13.28 -6.02
C ASN A 48 -7.46 14.55 -6.88
N ASN A 49 -6.28 15.07 -7.26
CA ASN A 49 -6.19 16.21 -8.16
C ASN A 49 -6.84 15.92 -9.53
N CYS A 50 -6.55 14.75 -10.11
CA CYS A 50 -7.18 14.30 -11.35
C CYS A 50 -8.71 14.22 -11.23
N LYS A 51 -9.21 13.62 -10.14
CA LYS A 51 -10.65 13.55 -9.85
C LYS A 51 -11.28 14.94 -9.77
N ASP A 52 -10.65 15.89 -9.08
CA ASP A 52 -11.17 17.24 -8.94
C ASP A 52 -11.21 17.98 -10.29
N ASN A 53 -10.21 17.77 -11.16
CA ASN A 53 -10.20 18.34 -12.51
C ASN A 53 -11.32 17.76 -13.38
N ILE A 54 -11.56 16.45 -13.31
CA ILE A 54 -12.69 15.81 -14.00
C ILE A 54 -14.02 16.40 -13.51
N ILE A 55 -14.20 16.55 -12.19
CA ILE A 55 -15.42 17.11 -11.61
C ILE A 55 -15.63 18.56 -12.11
N LYS A 56 -14.60 19.39 -12.10
CA LYS A 56 -14.68 20.78 -12.60
C LYS A 56 -15.07 20.82 -14.07
N ASN A 57 -14.46 19.97 -14.90
CA ASN A 57 -14.76 19.91 -16.32
C ASN A 57 -16.20 19.45 -16.59
N LEU A 58 -16.68 18.44 -15.87
CA LEU A 58 -18.06 17.98 -15.96
C LEU A 58 -19.06 19.06 -15.54
N GLN A 59 -18.78 19.77 -14.44
CA GLN A 59 -19.62 20.90 -14.01
C GLN A 59 -19.65 22.02 -15.06
N CYS A 60 -18.52 22.31 -15.71
CA CYS A 60 -18.46 23.28 -16.80
C CYS A 60 -19.31 22.84 -18.00
N LEU A 61 -19.20 21.58 -18.42
CA LEU A 61 -20.03 21.01 -19.48
C LEU A 61 -21.51 21.05 -19.13
N THR A 62 -21.89 20.75 -17.89
CA THR A 62 -23.27 20.86 -17.42
C THR A 62 -23.78 22.30 -17.51
N LYS A 63 -22.99 23.30 -17.10
CA LYS A 63 -23.35 24.73 -17.24
C LYS A 63 -23.52 25.14 -18.70
N HIS A 64 -22.61 24.72 -19.57
CA HIS A 64 -22.71 24.99 -21.02
C HIS A 64 -23.94 24.34 -21.63
N LYS A 65 -24.21 23.07 -21.29
CA LYS A 65 -25.43 22.38 -21.72
C LYS A 65 -26.70 23.17 -21.34
N HIS A 66 -26.80 23.62 -20.09
CA HIS A 66 -27.95 24.42 -19.65
C HIS A 66 -28.05 25.76 -20.38
N SER A 67 -26.93 26.43 -20.61
CA SER A 67 -26.88 27.71 -21.33
C SER A 67 -27.34 27.54 -22.79
N VAL A 68 -26.85 26.50 -23.48
CA VAL A 68 -27.29 26.15 -24.84
C VAL A 68 -28.78 25.81 -24.85
N ASN A 69 -29.27 25.02 -23.89
CA ASN A 69 -30.68 24.66 -23.81
C ASN A 69 -31.58 25.89 -23.62
N GLN A 70 -31.17 26.84 -22.77
CA GLN A 70 -31.88 28.11 -22.61
C GLN A 70 -31.87 28.94 -23.90
N LEU A 71 -30.74 29.04 -24.58
CA LEU A 71 -30.65 29.75 -25.86
C LEU A 71 -31.57 29.13 -26.92
N VAL A 72 -31.59 27.81 -27.03
CA VAL A 72 -32.45 27.09 -27.98
C VAL A 72 -33.93 27.31 -27.66
N HIS A 73 -34.36 27.10 -26.41
CA HIS A 73 -35.77 27.28 -26.04
C HIS A 73 -36.23 28.74 -26.07
N ASN A 74 -35.36 29.70 -25.74
CA ASN A 74 -35.68 31.12 -25.87
C ASN A 74 -35.67 31.59 -27.34
N SER A 75 -35.19 30.77 -28.28
CA SER A 75 -35.12 31.08 -29.71
C SER A 75 -36.29 30.56 -30.55
N GLU A 76 -37.26 29.85 -29.96
CA GLU A 76 -38.43 29.30 -30.68
C GLU A 76 -39.24 30.36 -31.45
N ASN A 77 -39.12 31.64 -31.08
CA ASN A 77 -39.80 32.78 -31.73
C ASN A 77 -38.88 33.73 -32.51
N ILE A 78 -37.60 33.42 -32.70
CA ILE A 78 -36.64 34.29 -33.41
C ILE A 78 -36.42 33.73 -34.83
N PRO A 79 -36.56 34.54 -35.90
CA PRO A 79 -36.28 34.07 -37.25
C PRO A 79 -34.84 33.54 -37.33
N ARG A 80 -34.70 32.27 -37.75
CA ARG A 80 -33.41 31.58 -37.85
C ARG A 80 -32.48 32.38 -38.76
N LEU A 81 -31.49 33.03 -38.14
CA LEU A 81 -30.38 33.62 -38.87
C LEU A 81 -29.50 32.50 -39.42
N PRO A 82 -28.94 32.67 -40.64
CA PRO A 82 -28.00 31.69 -41.18
C PRO A 82 -26.80 31.56 -40.24
N ILE A 83 -26.55 30.34 -39.76
CA ILE A 83 -25.38 30.02 -38.97
C ILE A 83 -24.16 30.18 -39.88
N SER A 84 -23.15 30.93 -39.43
CA SER A 84 -21.89 31.07 -40.18
C SER A 84 -21.29 29.68 -40.45
N GLN A 85 -20.82 29.47 -41.67
CA GLN A 85 -20.21 28.22 -42.12
C GLN A 85 -19.04 27.79 -41.21
N ASP A 86 -18.33 28.75 -40.60
CA ASP A 86 -17.24 28.48 -39.65
C ASP A 86 -17.73 27.82 -38.36
N TYR A 87 -18.85 28.29 -37.80
CA TYR A 87 -19.45 27.70 -36.61
C TYR A 87 -19.97 26.29 -36.89
N HIS A 88 -20.58 26.08 -38.05
CA HIS A 88 -20.99 24.75 -38.48
C HIS A 88 -19.79 23.81 -38.59
N ARG A 89 -18.69 24.26 -39.21
CA ARG A 89 -17.45 23.48 -39.34
C ARG A 89 -16.86 23.13 -37.97
N GLN A 90 -16.79 24.09 -37.05
CA GLN A 90 -16.25 23.86 -35.70
C GLN A 90 -17.10 22.88 -34.90
N ALA A 91 -18.44 22.99 -34.96
CA ALA A 91 -19.33 22.07 -34.26
C ALA A 91 -19.24 20.65 -34.82
N THR A 92 -19.20 20.50 -36.15
CA THR A 92 -19.00 19.20 -36.81
C THR A 92 -17.64 18.59 -36.43
N MET A 93 -16.58 19.39 -36.41
CA MET A 93 -15.24 18.94 -36.03
C MET A 93 -15.19 18.49 -34.58
N PHE A 94 -15.73 19.27 -33.64
CA PHE A 94 -15.80 18.91 -32.22
C PHE A 94 -16.57 17.60 -31.98
N LEU A 95 -17.72 17.44 -32.63
CA LEU A 95 -18.51 16.21 -32.53
C LEU A 95 -17.77 15.01 -33.13
N SER A 96 -17.14 15.18 -34.29
CA SER A 96 -16.31 14.15 -34.94
C SER A 96 -15.17 13.72 -34.03
N GLU A 97 -14.41 14.67 -33.48
CA GLU A 97 -13.29 14.41 -32.58
C GLU A 97 -13.74 13.76 -31.27
N SER A 98 -14.88 14.17 -30.73
CA SER A 98 -15.47 13.58 -29.53
C SER A 98 -15.92 12.14 -29.76
N ILE A 99 -16.56 11.86 -30.91
CA ILE A 99 -16.96 10.50 -31.31
C ILE A 99 -15.71 9.63 -31.51
N ASP A 100 -14.70 10.14 -32.21
CA ASP A 100 -13.42 9.44 -32.39
C ASP A 100 -12.72 9.15 -31.07
N PHE A 101 -12.73 10.10 -30.14
CA PHE A 101 -12.19 9.91 -28.79
C PHE A 101 -12.94 8.81 -28.03
N ILE A 102 -14.29 8.84 -28.05
CA ILE A 102 -15.11 7.82 -27.40
C ILE A 102 -14.88 6.44 -28.03
N ASN A 103 -14.80 6.38 -29.35
CA ASN A 103 -14.55 5.12 -30.07
C ASN A 103 -13.13 4.58 -29.88
N LYS A 104 -12.18 5.45 -29.50
CA LYS A 104 -10.81 5.05 -29.12
C LYS A 104 -10.71 4.62 -27.66
N LEU A 105 -11.68 4.91 -26.78
CA LEU A 105 -11.65 4.45 -25.38
C LEU A 105 -11.45 2.93 -25.25
N PRO A 106 -12.20 2.06 -25.96
CA PRO A 106 -11.97 0.61 -25.93
C PRO A 106 -10.53 0.23 -26.29
N ASN A 107 -9.94 0.90 -27.29
CA ASN A 107 -8.55 0.66 -27.71
C ASN A 107 -7.52 1.16 -26.70
N ILE A 108 -7.84 2.22 -25.93
CA ILE A 108 -7.00 2.68 -24.82
C ILE A 108 -7.01 1.61 -23.72
N TYR A 109 -8.16 1.01 -23.41
CA TYR A 109 -8.26 -0.10 -22.45
C TYR A 109 -7.51 -1.36 -22.92
N THR A 110 -7.59 -1.72 -24.21
CA THR A 110 -6.79 -2.86 -24.74
C THR A 110 -5.30 -2.56 -24.80
N ASN A 111 -4.90 -1.31 -25.04
CA ASN A 111 -3.50 -0.91 -24.99
C ASN A 111 -2.94 -0.90 -23.55
N PHE A 112 -3.79 -0.75 -22.52
CA PHE A 112 -3.40 -1.01 -21.13
C PHE A 112 -3.18 -2.51 -20.86
N ASP A 113 -3.96 -3.40 -21.48
CA ASP A 113 -3.75 -4.86 -21.40
C ASP A 113 -2.52 -5.33 -22.20
N ASP A 114 -2.18 -4.67 -23.31
CA ASP A 114 -1.01 -5.03 -24.13
C ASP A 114 0.30 -4.37 -23.64
N ALA A 115 0.26 -3.13 -23.12
CA ALA A 115 1.43 -2.49 -22.50
C ALA A 115 1.78 -3.09 -21.11
N THR A 116 0.86 -3.83 -20.49
CA THR A 116 1.16 -4.64 -19.30
C THR A 116 1.76 -5.99 -19.62
N LYS A 117 2.01 -6.37 -20.89
CA LYS A 117 2.78 -7.61 -21.17
C LYS A 117 4.20 -7.59 -20.62
N GLU A 118 4.79 -6.41 -20.37
CA GLU A 118 6.11 -6.31 -19.72
C GLU A 118 6.02 -6.31 -18.17
N ASN A 119 4.85 -6.00 -17.60
CA ASN A 119 4.62 -5.96 -16.15
C ASN A 119 3.24 -6.54 -15.79
N ASN A 120 2.93 -7.74 -16.29
CA ASN A 120 1.68 -8.42 -16.01
C ASN A 120 1.72 -8.94 -14.57
N ILE A 121 1.52 -8.02 -13.62
CA ILE A 121 1.14 -8.38 -12.27
C ILE A 121 -0.27 -8.93 -12.38
N ASN A 122 -0.35 -10.20 -12.76
CA ASN A 122 -1.57 -10.96 -12.80
C ASN A 122 -2.27 -10.77 -11.45
N SER A 123 -3.43 -10.11 -11.47
CA SER A 123 -4.16 -9.74 -10.26
C SER A 123 -4.50 -10.96 -9.40
N ALA A 124 -4.70 -12.13 -10.02
CA ALA A 124 -4.85 -13.40 -9.32
C ALA A 124 -3.55 -13.84 -8.63
N ASN A 125 -2.39 -13.64 -9.25
CA ASN A 125 -1.09 -13.90 -8.62
C ASN A 125 -0.81 -12.92 -7.49
N LEU A 126 -1.16 -11.64 -7.64
CA LEU A 126 -1.03 -10.65 -6.57
C LEU A 126 -1.92 -11.01 -5.38
N LEU A 127 -3.19 -11.36 -5.63
CA LEU A 127 -4.12 -11.81 -4.61
C LEU A 127 -3.63 -13.08 -3.91
N HIS A 128 -3.11 -14.04 -4.67
CA HIS A 128 -2.51 -15.26 -4.14
C HIS A 128 -1.29 -14.94 -3.27
N ASN A 129 -0.41 -14.05 -3.71
CA ASN A 129 0.78 -13.65 -2.95
C ASN A 129 0.42 -12.91 -1.67
N ILE A 130 -0.57 -12.01 -1.71
CA ILE A 130 -1.09 -11.31 -0.52
C ILE A 130 -1.67 -12.33 0.46
N THR A 131 -2.49 -13.27 -0.02
CA THR A 131 -3.11 -14.31 0.81
C THR A 131 -2.06 -15.23 1.43
N SER A 132 -1.09 -15.69 0.64
CA SER A 132 0.02 -16.54 1.11
C SER A 132 0.90 -15.82 2.14
N CYS A 133 1.24 -14.55 1.89
CA CYS A 133 1.97 -13.71 2.83
C CYS A 133 1.19 -13.55 4.15
N THR A 134 -0.11 -13.25 4.06
CA THR A 134 -0.99 -13.09 5.22
C THR A 134 -1.02 -14.37 6.07
N ASN A 135 -1.22 -15.52 5.44
CA ASN A 135 -1.22 -16.82 6.12
C ASN A 135 0.16 -17.14 6.75
N SER A 136 1.25 -16.78 6.08
CA SER A 136 2.61 -16.96 6.62
C SER A 136 2.83 -16.11 7.87
N VAL A 137 2.45 -14.83 7.83
CA VAL A 137 2.53 -13.91 8.98
C VAL A 137 1.66 -14.40 10.13
N GLU A 138 0.43 -14.85 9.86
CA GLU A 138 -0.47 -15.41 10.87
C GLU A 138 0.13 -16.65 11.54
N SER A 139 0.70 -17.57 10.76
CA SER A 139 1.36 -18.76 11.31
C SER A 139 2.57 -18.41 12.20
N LYS A 140 3.40 -17.44 11.79
CA LYS A 140 4.52 -16.94 12.58
C LYS A 140 4.04 -16.26 13.86
N LEU A 141 2.96 -15.49 13.79
CA LEU A 141 2.36 -14.83 14.95
C LEU A 141 1.87 -15.86 15.98
N CYS A 142 1.19 -16.92 15.52
CA CYS A 142 0.77 -18.03 16.38
C CYS A 142 1.97 -18.73 17.04
N ASN A 143 3.05 -18.98 16.28
CA ASN A 143 4.28 -19.56 16.82
C ASN A 143 4.94 -18.67 17.89
N ILE A 144 5.00 -17.36 17.65
CA ILE A 144 5.53 -16.39 18.62
C ILE A 144 4.69 -16.39 19.90
N LYS A 145 3.35 -16.37 19.78
CA LYS A 145 2.45 -16.46 20.93
C LYS A 145 2.69 -17.74 21.75
N SER A 146 2.87 -18.88 21.08
CA SER A 146 3.20 -20.15 21.73
C SER A 146 4.56 -20.10 22.45
N LEU A 147 5.59 -19.55 21.80
CA LEU A 147 6.90 -19.36 22.41
C LEU A 147 6.85 -18.46 23.66
N ILE A 148 6.09 -17.36 23.61
CA ILE A 148 5.90 -16.48 24.78
C ILE A 148 5.22 -17.25 25.92
N ALA A 149 4.19 -18.05 25.63
CA ALA A 149 3.53 -18.87 26.65
C ALA A 149 4.50 -19.88 27.29
N ASN A 150 5.36 -20.52 26.48
CA ASN A 150 6.37 -21.46 26.96
C ASN A 150 7.42 -20.76 27.84
N VAL A 151 7.89 -19.57 27.45
CA VAL A 151 8.83 -18.77 28.25
C VAL A 151 8.21 -18.37 29.58
N ASN A 152 6.96 -17.89 29.58
CA ASN A 152 6.25 -17.55 30.81
C ASN A 152 6.07 -18.77 31.73
N THR A 153 5.86 -19.95 31.16
CA THR A 153 5.75 -21.20 31.91
C THR A 153 7.10 -21.59 32.53
N LEU A 154 8.18 -21.47 31.77
CA LEU A 154 9.54 -21.72 32.25
C LEU A 154 9.92 -20.74 33.38
N GLN A 155 9.56 -19.46 33.24
CA GLN A 155 9.78 -18.45 34.27
C GLN A 155 9.06 -18.82 35.56
N LYS A 156 7.77 -19.16 35.50
CA LYS A 156 7.02 -19.63 36.69
C LYS A 156 7.67 -20.84 37.35
N ASN A 157 8.14 -21.81 36.56
CA ASN A 157 8.81 -22.99 37.09
C ASN A 157 10.15 -22.64 37.75
N ALA A 158 10.89 -21.68 37.19
CA ALA A 158 12.13 -21.18 37.78
C ALA A 158 11.87 -20.44 39.10
N ASP A 159 10.82 -19.61 39.16
CA ASP A 159 10.40 -18.91 40.38
C ASP A 159 10.03 -19.91 41.49
N ILE A 160 9.25 -20.96 41.16
CA ILE A 160 8.90 -22.05 42.10
C ILE A 160 10.16 -22.77 42.59
N LEU A 161 11.09 -23.13 41.69
CA LEU A 161 12.33 -23.79 42.07
C LEU A 161 13.21 -22.90 42.96
N GLN A 162 13.24 -21.60 42.69
CA GLN A 162 13.95 -20.63 43.52
C GLN A 162 13.34 -20.55 44.93
N GLU A 163 12.01 -20.55 45.03
CA GLU A 163 11.28 -20.57 46.31
C GLU A 163 11.57 -21.86 47.10
N TYR A 164 11.53 -23.03 46.45
CA TYR A 164 11.89 -24.31 47.08
C TYR A 164 13.33 -24.36 47.60
N CYS A 165 14.29 -23.79 46.86
CA CYS A 165 15.68 -23.73 47.29
C CYS A 165 15.90 -22.79 48.49
N LEU A 166 15.10 -21.73 48.62
CA LEU A 166 15.17 -20.79 49.74
C LEU A 166 14.47 -21.32 50.99
N VAL A 167 13.35 -22.04 50.84
CA VAL A 167 12.63 -22.65 51.97
C VAL A 167 13.42 -23.81 52.59
N ASN A 168 14.14 -24.60 51.79
CA ASN A 168 14.96 -25.71 52.29
C ASN A 168 16.35 -25.28 52.81
N SER A 169 16.76 -24.01 52.66
CA SER A 169 18.01 -23.52 53.23
C SER A 169 17.91 -23.07 54.69
N ASP A 170 16.69 -22.85 55.20
CA ASP A 170 16.46 -22.42 56.59
C ASP A 170 16.16 -23.58 57.57
N GLU A 171 15.97 -24.82 57.09
CA GLU A 171 15.70 -25.99 57.96
C GLU A 171 16.97 -26.69 58.50
N ASN A 172 18.16 -26.10 58.36
CA ASN A 172 19.42 -26.68 58.84
C ASN A 172 20.23 -25.76 59.77
N VAL A 173 19.57 -25.00 60.64
CA VAL A 173 20.23 -24.42 61.83
C VAL A 173 19.30 -24.42 63.04
N GLU A 174 19.11 -25.60 63.65
CA GLU A 174 19.01 -25.70 65.12
C GLU A 174 19.88 -26.88 65.56
N ILE A 175 21.04 -26.53 66.14
CA ILE A 175 21.86 -27.38 67.01
C ILE A 175 21.30 -27.23 68.43
#